data_AF-A0A2E3Z2V2-F1
#
_entry.id   AF-A0A2E3Z2V2-F1
#
_cell.length_a   1.000
_cell.length_b   1.000
_cell.length_c   1.000
_cell.angle_alpha   90.00
_cell.angle_beta   90.00
_cell.angle_gamma   90.00
#
_symmetry.space_group_name_H-M   'P 1'
#
loop_
_entity.id
_entity.type
_entity.pdbx_description
1 polymer ?
#
loop_
_entity_poly.entity_id
_entity_poly.type
_entity_poly.pdbx_seq_one_letter_code
_entity_poly.pdbx_strand_id
1 'polypeptide(L)'
;MTADIENRLQQIASVITQLDDQKVPRNIRKGAKDAVEQWLLNKNKQLDVRIAMSQAKLEELYEDPNIPMEFGTLILQINTALEQMLTDLHS
;
A
#
# COMPACT_ATOMS: atom_id res chain seq x y z
N MET A 1 13.26 14.06 -9.57
CA MET A 1 12.51 12.98 -10.26
C MET A 1 12.59 11.66 -9.49
N THR A 2 13.74 10.99 -9.36
CA THR A 2 13.82 9.71 -8.61
C THR A 2 13.65 9.86 -7.09
N ALA A 3 14.14 10.95 -6.49
CA ALA A 3 13.98 11.20 -5.06
C ALA A 3 12.52 11.47 -4.66
N ASP A 4 11.75 12.13 -5.53
CA ASP A 4 10.35 12.48 -5.27
C ASP A 4 9.46 11.23 -5.20
N ILE A 5 9.71 10.26 -6.10
CA ILE A 5 8.98 8.99 -6.14
C ILE A 5 9.29 8.15 -4.90
N GLU A 6 10.57 8.00 -4.53
CA GLU A 6 10.95 7.26 -3.32
C GLU A 6 10.38 7.93 -2.05
N ASN A 7 10.34 9.26 -1.98
CA ASN A 7 9.69 9.98 -0.88
C ASN A 7 8.19 9.69 -0.82
N ARG A 8 7.48 9.68 -1.96
CA ARG A 8 6.06 9.32 -2.01
C ARG A 8 5.83 7.85 -1.61
N LEU A 9 6.69 6.92 -2.06
CA LEU A 9 6.62 5.52 -1.63
C LEU A 9 6.79 5.38 -0.11
N GLN A 10 7.73 6.12 0.49
CA GLN A 10 7.94 6.14 1.94
C GLN A 10 6.73 6.74 2.67
N GLN A 11 6.10 7.79 2.13
CA GLN A 11 4.86 8.33 2.68
C GLN A 11 3.74 7.29 2.65
N ILE A 12 3.54 6.63 1.52
CA ILE A 12 2.52 5.57 1.38
C ILE A 12 2.82 4.41 2.32
N ALA A 13 4.08 3.97 2.42
CA ALA A 13 4.51 2.94 3.37
C ALA A 13 4.16 3.34 4.81
N SER A 14 4.41 4.60 5.19
CA SER A 14 4.09 5.11 6.52
C SER A 14 2.58 5.14 6.79
N VAL A 15 1.75 5.43 5.79
CA VAL A 15 0.29 5.35 5.91
C VAL A 15 -0.14 3.89 6.06
N ILE A 16 0.40 2.96 5.27
CA ILE A 16 0.10 1.53 5.38
C ILE A 16 0.52 0.99 6.76
N THR A 17 1.62 1.46 7.36
CA THR A 17 1.99 1.04 8.72
C THR A 17 1.00 1.45 9.81
N GLN A 18 0.11 2.43 9.54
CA GLN A 18 -0.99 2.75 10.47
C GLN A 18 -2.02 1.61 10.57
N LEU A 19 -2.04 0.69 9.60
CA LEU A 19 -2.86 -0.52 9.68
C LEU A 19 -2.38 -1.49 10.76
N ASP A 20 -1.17 -1.34 11.33
CA ASP A 20 -0.67 -2.14 12.46
C ASP A 20 -1.30 -1.74 13.82
N ASP A 21 -2.59 -1.40 13.83
CA ASP A 21 -3.34 -1.02 15.01
C ASP A 21 -3.93 -2.26 15.72
N GLN A 22 -4.04 -2.21 17.05
CA GLN A 22 -4.63 -3.30 17.85
C GLN A 22 -6.10 -3.59 17.51
N LYS A 23 -6.82 -2.62 16.94
CA LYS A 23 -8.19 -2.76 16.44
C LYS A 23 -8.28 -3.57 15.15
N VAL A 24 -7.16 -3.76 14.43
CA VAL A 24 -7.11 -4.46 13.16
C VAL A 24 -6.79 -5.95 13.39
N PRO A 25 -7.57 -6.88 12.80
CA PRO A 25 -7.27 -8.31 12.84
C PRO A 25 -5.85 -8.62 12.40
N ARG A 26 -5.24 -9.65 13.03
CA ARG A 26 -3.85 -10.04 12.75
C ARG A 26 -3.59 -10.35 11.27
N ASN A 27 -4.59 -10.86 10.56
CA ASN A 27 -4.50 -11.16 9.13
C ASN A 27 -4.28 -9.89 8.30
N ILE A 28 -5.08 -8.86 8.54
CA ILE A 28 -4.99 -7.58 7.83
C ILE A 28 -3.69 -6.86 8.18
N ARG A 29 -3.30 -6.83 9.46
CA ARG A 29 -2.01 -6.27 9.88
C ARG A 29 -0.83 -6.92 9.17
N LYS A 30 -0.84 -8.25 9.11
CA LYS A 30 0.20 -9.02 8.42
C LYS A 30 0.20 -8.72 6.93
N GLY A 31 -0.97 -8.71 6.28
CA GLY A 31 -1.07 -8.43 4.84
C GLY A 31 -0.63 -7.01 4.48
N ALA A 32 -0.97 -6.02 5.31
CA ALA A 32 -0.53 -4.63 5.12
C ALA A 32 0.99 -4.52 5.24
N LYS A 33 1.58 -5.15 6.25
CA LYS A 33 3.04 -5.20 6.44
C LYS A 33 3.73 -5.91 5.28
N ASP A 34 3.19 -7.05 4.85
CA ASP A 34 3.72 -7.80 3.71
C ASP A 34 3.62 -6.98 2.41
N ALA A 35 2.55 -6.20 2.19
CA ALA A 35 2.41 -5.30 1.05
C ALA A 35 3.56 -4.27 0.99
N VAL A 36 3.94 -3.70 2.14
CA VAL A 36 5.05 -2.73 2.21
C VAL A 36 6.40 -3.41 2.03
N GLU A 37 6.68 -4.43 2.84
CA GLU A 37 8.02 -5.04 2.93
C GLU A 37 8.35 -5.90 1.70
N GLN A 38 7.38 -6.68 1.20
CA GLN A 38 7.60 -7.60 0.08
C GLN A 38 7.47 -6.91 -1.28
N TRP A 39 6.66 -5.84 -1.38
CA TRP A 39 6.34 -5.19 -2.65
C TRP A 39 6.77 -3.74 -2.68
N LEU A 40 6.12 -2.84 -1.93
CA LEU A 40 6.30 -1.39 -2.08
C LEU A 40 7.76 -0.94 -1.91
N LEU A 41 8.45 -1.41 -0.87
CA LEU A 41 9.84 -1.07 -0.55
C LEU A 41 10.87 -2.05 -1.14
N ASN A 42 10.43 -3.03 -1.92
CA ASN A 42 11.32 -4.06 -2.45
C ASN A 42 12.13 -3.57 -3.64
N LYS A 43 13.34 -3.07 -3.38
CA LYS A 43 14.22 -2.49 -4.38
C LYS A 43 14.67 -3.43 -5.51
N ASN A 44 14.43 -4.73 -5.37
CA ASN A 44 14.79 -5.74 -6.37
C ASN A 44 13.79 -5.88 -7.52
N LYS A 45 12.61 -5.24 -7.44
CA LYS A 45 11.56 -5.32 -8.49
C LYS A 45 11.42 -3.99 -9.22
N GLN A 46 10.81 -3.96 -10.40
CA GLN A 46 10.48 -2.70 -11.07
C GLN A 46 9.36 -1.97 -10.32
N LEU A 47 9.38 -0.63 -10.36
CA LEU A 47 8.43 0.21 -9.62
C LEU A 47 6.97 -0.13 -9.96
N ASP A 48 6.65 -0.27 -11.23
CA ASP A 48 5.31 -0.57 -11.74
C ASP A 48 4.79 -1.89 -11.15
N VAL A 49 5.66 -2.91 -11.09
CA VAL A 49 5.35 -4.21 -10.49
C VAL A 49 5.15 -4.07 -8.98
N ARG A 50 5.98 -3.26 -8.29
CA ARG A 50 5.82 -3.03 -6.85
C ARG A 50 4.48 -2.37 -6.55
N ILE A 51 4.11 -1.36 -7.33
CA ILE A 51 2.84 -0.63 -7.19
C ILE A 51 1.66 -1.58 -7.42
N ALA A 52 1.63 -2.25 -8.58
CA ALA A 52 0.53 -3.15 -8.93
C ALA A 52 0.35 -4.29 -7.91
N MET A 53 1.45 -4.90 -7.46
CA MET A 53 1.38 -5.97 -6.45
C MET A 53 0.97 -5.47 -5.07
N SER A 54 1.38 -4.24 -4.70
CA SER A 54 0.93 -3.62 -3.45
C SER A 54 -0.56 -3.32 -3.48
N GLN A 55 -1.08 -2.77 -4.58
CA GLN A 55 -2.51 -2.52 -4.77
C GLN A 55 -3.31 -3.82 -4.71
N ALA A 56 -2.90 -4.86 -5.43
CA ALA A 56 -3.56 -6.16 -5.40
C ALA A 56 -3.63 -6.75 -3.97
N LYS A 57 -2.54 -6.62 -3.21
CA LYS A 57 -2.49 -7.06 -1.81
C LYS A 57 -3.42 -6.24 -0.92
N LEU A 58 -3.51 -4.94 -1.12
CA LEU A 58 -4.41 -4.07 -0.37
C LEU A 58 -5.88 -4.32 -0.72
N GLU A 59 -6.18 -4.64 -1.98
CA GLU A 59 -7.53 -5.03 -2.43
C GLU A 59 -7.99 -6.31 -1.71
N GLU A 60 -7.13 -7.33 -1.60
CA GLU A 60 -7.42 -8.54 -0.83
C GLU A 60 -7.76 -8.24 0.64
N LEU A 61 -7.16 -7.18 1.23
CA LEU A 61 -7.48 -6.76 2.59
C LEU A 61 -8.80 -5.99 2.67
N TYR A 62 -9.12 -5.21 1.64
CA TYR A 62 -10.36 -4.46 1.56
C TYR A 62 -11.58 -5.38 1.40
N GLU A 63 -11.42 -6.51 0.71
CA GLU A 63 -12.45 -7.55 0.61
C GLU A 63 -12.68 -8.34 1.91
N ASP A 64 -11.82 -8.19 2.92
CA ASP A 64 -11.98 -8.89 4.21
C ASP A 64 -13.16 -8.30 4.99
N PRO A 65 -14.21 -9.08 5.32
CA PRO A 65 -15.39 -8.58 6.03
C PRO A 65 -15.08 -8.13 7.48
N ASN A 66 -13.91 -8.47 8.01
CA ASN A 66 -13.46 -8.09 9.34
C ASN A 66 -12.69 -6.75 9.36
N ILE A 67 -12.48 -6.10 8.21
CA ILE A 67 -11.78 -4.82 8.17
C ILE A 67 -12.66 -3.71 8.75
N PRO A 68 -12.14 -2.89 9.70
CA PRO A 68 -12.90 -1.74 10.16
C PRO A 68 -13.01 -0.67 9.06
N MET A 69 -14.15 0.01 8.99
CA MET A 69 -14.48 1.00 7.94
C MET A 69 -13.39 2.08 7.75
N GLU A 70 -12.79 2.54 8.85
CA GLU A 70 -11.69 3.52 8.83
C GLU A 70 -10.50 3.03 8.00
N PHE A 71 -10.14 1.76 8.16
CA PHE A 71 -9.02 1.13 7.43
C PHE A 71 -9.39 0.78 5.99
N GLY A 72 -10.65 0.42 5.72
CA GLY A 72 -11.13 0.25 4.36
C GLY A 72 -11.02 1.56 3.56
N THR A 73 -11.38 2.69 4.18
CA THR A 73 -11.20 4.02 3.56
C THR A 73 -9.72 4.36 3.36
N LEU A 74 -8.87 4.02 4.33
CA LEU A 74 -7.42 4.22 4.24
C LEU A 74 -6.81 3.44 3.08
N ILE A 75 -7.23 2.18 2.86
CA ILE A 75 -6.79 1.37 1.72
C ILE A 75 -7.16 2.02 0.39
N LEU A 76 -8.39 2.52 0.25
CA LEU A 76 -8.83 3.20 -0.98
C LEU A 76 -8.00 4.47 -1.25
N GLN A 77 -7.68 5.25 -0.21
CA GLN A 77 -6.81 6.41 -0.32
C GLN A 77 -5.39 6.02 -0.77
N ILE A 78 -4.84 4.95 -0.21
CA ILE A 78 -3.54 4.41 -0.62
C ILE A 78 -3.57 3.96 -2.08
N ASN A 79 -4.59 3.20 -2.50
CA ASN A 79 -4.73 2.72 -3.86
C ASN A 79 -4.81 3.89 -4.86
N THR A 80 -5.55 4.94 -4.52
CA THR A 80 -5.63 6.17 -5.33
C THR A 80 -4.27 6.86 -5.45
N ALA A 81 -3.52 6.98 -4.34
CA ALA A 81 -2.20 7.58 -4.34
C ALA A 81 -1.19 6.77 -5.17
N LEU A 82 -1.25 5.45 -5.08
CA LEU A 82 -0.44 4.52 -5.86
C LEU A 82 -0.74 4.62 -7.36
N GLU A 83 -2.01 4.71 -7.73
CA GLU A 83 -2.44 4.85 -9.12
C GLU A 83 -2.05 6.20 -9.71
N GLN A 84 -2.17 7.29 -8.93
CA GLN A 84 -1.67 8.60 -9.32
C GLN A 84 -0.16 8.56 -9.57
N MET A 85 0.60 7.88 -8.71
CA MET A 85 2.05 7.73 -8.91
C MET A 85 2.39 6.93 -10.17
N LEU A 86 1.63 5.87 -10.47
CA LEU A 86 1.82 5.09 -11.69
C LEU A 86 1.52 5.93 -12.93
N THR A 87 0.44 6.70 -12.89
CA THR A 87 0.06 7.63 -13.96
C THR A 87 1.15 8.68 -14.18
N ASP A 88 1.64 9.32 -13.10
CA ASP A 88 2.71 10.31 -13.15
C ASP A 88 4.03 9.73 -13.71
N LEU A 89 4.25 8.41 -13.59
CA LEU A 89 5.43 7.73 -14.13
C LEU A 89 5.35 7.52 -15.65
N HIS A 90 4.15 7.31 -16.17
CA HIS A 90 3.88 7.06 -17.58
C HIS A 90 3.46 8.32 -18.36
N SER A 91 3.35 9.47 -17.67
CA SER A 91 3.03 10.80 -18.22
C SER A 91 4.28 11.53 -18.71
#